data_AF-A0A0C2ZIB7-F1
#
_entry.id   AF-A0A0C2ZIB7-F1
#
_cell.length_a   1.000
_cell.length_b   1.000
_cell.length_c   1.000
_cell.angle_alpha   90.00
_cell.angle_beta   90.00
_cell.angle_gamma   90.00
#
_symmetry.space_group_name_H-M   'P 1'
#
loop_
_entity.id
_entity.type
_entity.pdbx_description
1 polymer ?
#
loop_
_entity_poly.entity_id
_entity_poly.type
_entity_poly.pdbx_seq_one_letter_code
_entity_poly.pdbx_strand_id
1 'polypeptide(L)' 'YDKGTAFIPIVPKASQLPVNPDFTFLTLDVDGYDLPSDWYMQIAGYAPEGFHGECALMKTFPVKELQDYWLSRP' A
#
# COMPACT_ATOMS: atom_id res chain seq x y z
N TYR A 1 1.15 -10.34 10.91
CA TYR A 1 0.82 -11.05 9.65
C TYR A 1 -0.31 -12.04 9.79
N ASP A 2 -0.43 -12.77 10.91
CA ASP A 2 -1.49 -13.77 11.17
C ASP A 2 -2.92 -13.38 10.74
N LYS A 3 -3.31 -12.11 10.90
CA LYS A 3 -4.64 -11.61 10.55
C LYS A 3 -4.74 -10.77 9.27
N GLY A 4 -3.62 -10.55 8.55
CA GLY A 4 -3.61 -9.67 7.38
C GLY A 4 -3.87 -8.17 7.65
N THR A 5 -3.80 -7.72 8.91
CA THR A 5 -4.11 -6.32 9.32
C THR A 5 -2.87 -5.44 9.48
N ALA A 6 -1.72 -5.88 8.99
CA ALA A 6 -0.46 -5.15 9.19
C ALA A 6 -0.28 -4.11 8.07
N PHE A 7 0.13 -2.89 8.43
CA PHE A 7 0.41 -1.82 7.46
C PHE A 7 1.90 -1.70 7.10
N ILE A 8 2.74 -2.59 7.61
CA ILE A 8 4.18 -2.62 7.32
C ILE A 8 4.44 -3.09 5.88
N PRO A 9 5.63 -2.82 5.31
CA PRO A 9 5.91 -3.16 3.92
C PRO A 9 5.77 -4.66 3.62
N ILE A 10 5.16 -4.98 2.47
CA ILE A 10 4.89 -6.34 1.99
C ILE A 10 5.52 -6.52 0.60
N VAL A 11 5.83 -7.76 0.23
CA VAL A 11 6.34 -8.10 -1.10
C VAL A 11 5.35 -7.68 -2.19
N PRO A 12 5.75 -6.84 -3.15
CA PRO A 12 4.85 -6.36 -4.21
C PRO A 12 4.38 -7.46 -5.14
N LYS A 13 5.32 -8.30 -5.64
CA LYS A 13 5.05 -9.24 -6.73
C LYS A 13 5.18 -10.69 -6.30
N ALA A 14 4.26 -11.54 -6.72
CA ALA A 14 4.29 -12.97 -6.43
C ALA A 14 5.60 -13.65 -6.89
N SER A 15 6.20 -13.16 -7.98
CA SER A 15 7.48 -13.64 -8.50
C SER A 15 8.69 -13.41 -7.59
N GLN A 16 8.54 -12.57 -6.55
CA GLN A 16 9.59 -12.25 -5.58
C GLN A 16 9.46 -13.08 -4.30
N LEU A 17 8.42 -13.92 -4.17
CA LEU A 17 8.20 -14.74 -3.00
C LEU A 17 9.12 -15.98 -3.00
N PRO A 18 9.55 -16.44 -1.82
CA PRO A 18 10.10 -17.78 -1.69
C PRO A 18 9.00 -18.83 -1.94
N VAL A 19 9.38 -19.93 -2.58
CA VAL A 19 8.50 -21.08 -2.75
C VAL A 19 8.45 -21.86 -1.43
N ASN A 20 7.25 -22.08 -0.91
CA ASN A 20 7.01 -22.89 0.29
C ASN A 20 5.93 -23.95 -0.02
N PRO A 21 6.16 -25.24 0.31
CA PRO A 21 5.21 -26.32 0.01
C PRO A 21 3.99 -26.35 0.93
N ASP A 22 4.10 -25.78 2.14
CA ASP A 22 3.09 -25.88 3.19
C ASP A 22 2.19 -24.64 3.25
N PHE A 23 2.68 -23.49 2.76
CA PHE A 23 1.98 -22.21 2.87
C PHE A 23 2.07 -21.39 1.60
N THR A 24 0.94 -20.76 1.24
CA THR A 24 0.89 -19.73 0.19
C THR A 24 1.02 -18.36 0.81
N PHE A 25 2.05 -17.61 0.41
CA PHE A 25 2.18 -16.20 0.76
C PHE A 25 1.34 -15.34 -0.19
N LEU A 26 0.74 -14.28 0.35
CA LEU A 26 0.02 -13.28 -0.43
C LEU A 26 0.91 -12.05 -0.68
N THR A 27 0.80 -11.50 -1.87
CA THR A 27 1.48 -10.28 -2.35
C THR A 27 0.48 -9.22 -2.75
N LEU A 28 0.96 -8.00 -2.95
CA LEU A 28 0.09 -6.87 -3.29
C LEU A 28 -0.48 -6.96 -4.71
N ASP A 29 0.16 -7.71 -5.61
CA ASP A 29 -0.29 -7.96 -6.97
C ASP A 29 -1.34 -9.07 -7.11
N VAL A 30 -1.83 -9.65 -6.00
CA VAL A 30 -2.82 -10.75 -6.04
C VAL A 30 -4.11 -10.37 -6.79
N ASP A 31 -4.49 -9.09 -6.72
CA ASP A 31 -5.68 -8.54 -7.39
C ASP A 31 -5.34 -7.93 -8.77
N GLY A 32 -4.12 -8.12 -9.28
CA GLY A 32 -3.67 -7.62 -10.58
C GLY A 32 -3.22 -6.16 -10.60
N TYR A 33 -3.02 -5.53 -9.43
CA TYR A 33 -2.50 -4.17 -9.31
C TYR A 33 -0.97 -4.16 -9.12
N ASP A 34 -0.28 -3.22 -9.77
CA ASP A 34 1.14 -2.97 -9.48
C ASP A 34 1.24 -1.90 -8.38
N LEU A 35 1.34 -2.36 -7.13
CA LEU A 35 1.37 -1.51 -5.93
C LEU A 35 2.76 -1.47 -5.32
N PRO A 36 3.17 -0.33 -4.73
CA PRO A 36 4.44 -0.23 -4.01
C PRO A 36 4.39 -1.06 -2.71
N SER A 37 5.55 -1.51 -2.22
CA SER A 37 5.64 -2.39 -1.05
C SER A 37 5.05 -1.79 0.22
N ASP A 38 5.07 -0.46 0.34
CA ASP A 38 4.60 0.32 1.47
C ASP A 38 3.24 0.98 1.22
N TRP A 39 2.47 0.47 0.26
CA TRP A 39 1.14 0.98 -0.11
C TRP A 39 0.23 1.31 1.09
N TYR A 40 0.14 0.40 2.08
CA TYR A 40 -0.67 0.63 3.27
C TYR A 40 -0.09 1.71 4.21
N MET A 41 1.24 1.91 4.22
CA MET A 41 1.85 3.02 4.96
C MET A 41 1.52 4.36 4.31
N GLN A 42 1.55 4.44 2.98
CA GLN A 42 1.18 5.65 2.24
C GLN A 42 -0.26 6.04 2.54
N ILE A 43 -1.20 5.07 2.52
CA ILE A 43 -2.60 5.32 2.89
C ILE A 43 -2.71 5.77 4.35
N ALA A 44 -2.01 5.10 5.27
CA ALA A 44 -2.03 5.44 6.69
C ALA A 44 -1.44 6.82 7.00
N GLY A 45 -0.51 7.31 6.17
CA GLY A 45 0.03 8.66 6.27
C GLY A 45 -0.85 9.72 5.61
N TYR A 46 -1.44 9.40 4.45
CA TYR A 46 -2.30 10.33 3.71
C TYR A 46 -3.68 10.56 4.35
N ALA A 47 -4.27 9.52 4.95
CA ALA A 47 -5.61 9.61 5.53
C ALA A 47 -5.70 10.65 6.67
N PRO A 48 -4.78 10.71 7.65
CA PRO A 48 -4.73 11.77 8.66
C PRO A 48 -4.68 13.18 8.09
N GLU A 49 -3.92 13.41 7.01
CA GLU A 49 -3.84 14.73 6.36
C GLU A 49 -5.20 15.16 5.82
N GLY A 50 -5.96 14.22 5.25
CA GLY A 50 -7.34 14.45 4.83
C GLY A 50 -8.26 14.78 6.00
N PHE A 51 -8.11 14.10 7.14
CA PHE A 51 -8.88 14.40 8.36
C PHE A 51 -8.54 15.75 8.99
N HIS A 52 -7.28 16.18 8.88
CA HIS A 52 -6.82 17.48 9.36
C HIS A 52 -7.12 18.62 8.37
N GLY A 53 -7.54 18.31 7.14
CA GLY A 53 -7.78 19.30 6.09
C GLY A 53 -6.49 19.83 5.43
N GLU A 54 -5.39 19.11 5.57
CA GLU A 54 -4.08 19.43 4.99
C GLU A 54 -4.00 19.03 3.51
N CYS A 55 -4.85 18.10 3.06
CA CYS A 55 -5.01 17.74 1.65
C CYS A 55 -6.48 17.78 1.21
N ALA A 56 -6.71 18.04 -0.07
CA ALA A 56 -8.05 18.09 -0.64
C ALA A 56 -8.56 16.68 -0.97
N LEU A 57 -9.54 16.19 -0.21
CA LEU A 57 -10.19 14.91 -0.50
C LEU A 57 -11.18 15.06 -1.66
N MET A 58 -10.87 14.40 -2.78
CA MET A 58 -11.74 14.30 -3.94
C MET A 58 -12.81 13.20 -3.73
N LYS A 59 -13.85 13.19 -4.58
CA LYS A 59 -14.85 12.10 -4.59
C LYS A 59 -14.26 10.76 -5.08
N THR A 60 -13.16 10.80 -5.80
CA THR A 60 -12.46 9.64 -6.35
C THR A 60 -11.28 9.26 -5.47
N PHE A 61 -10.94 7.97 -5.45
CA PHE A 61 -9.79 7.48 -4.69
C PHE A 61 -8.48 8.10 -5.23
N PRO A 62 -7.61 8.65 -4.36
CA PRO A 62 -6.45 9.46 -4.76
C PRO A 62 -5.23 8.59 -5.12
N VAL A 63 -5.35 7.78 -6.19
CA VAL A 63 -4.30 6.83 -6.60
C VAL A 63 -2.98 7.54 -6.90
N LYS A 64 -3.05 8.68 -7.62
CA LYS A 64 -1.86 9.40 -8.06
C LYS A 64 -1.13 10.03 -6.88
N GLU A 65 -1.88 10.66 -5.97
CA GLU A 65 -1.33 11.29 -4.77
C GLU A 65 -0.66 10.27 -3.84
N LEU A 66 -1.20 9.04 -3.78
CA LEU A 66 -0.58 7.94 -3.04
C LEU A 66 0.69 7.44 -3.75
N GLN A 67 0.68 7.25 -5.07
CA GLN A 67 1.87 6.85 -5.83
C GLN A 67 3.01 7.89 -5.73
N ASP A 68 2.64 9.18 -5.74
CA ASP A 68 3.58 10.31 -5.62
C ASP A 68 3.88 10.67 -4.14
N TYR A 69 3.36 9.92 -3.17
CA TYR A 69 3.37 10.28 -1.74
C TYR A 69 4.78 10.61 -1.23
N TRP A 70 5.77 9.77 -1.51
CA TRP A 70 7.14 10.06 -1.05
C TRP A 70 7.84 11.13 -1.87
N LEU A 71 7.43 11.36 -3.13
CA LEU A 71 8.00 12.40 -3.99
C LEU A 71 7.58 13.81 -3.55
N SER A 72 6.42 13.92 -2.89
CA SER A 72 5.88 15.21 -2.42
C SER A 72 6.37 15.60 -1.02
N ARG A 73 7.22 14.80 -0.37
CA ARG A 73 7.70 15.06 1.01
C ARG A 73 9.21 15.32 1.02
N PRO A 74 9.67 16.30 1.82
CA PRO A 74 11.09 16.66 1.94
C PRO A 74 11.94 15.57 2.61
#